data_AF-A0A835U8I3-F1
#
_entry.id   AF-A0A835U8I3-F1
#
_cell.length_a   1.000
_cell.length_b   1.000
_cell.length_c   1.000
_cell.angle_alpha   90.00
_cell.angle_beta   90.00
_cell.angle_gamma   90.00
#
_symmetry.space_group_name_H-M   'P 1'
#
loop_
_entity.id
_entity.type
_entity.pdbx_description
1 polymer ?
#
loop_
_entity_poly.entity_id
_entity_poly.type
_entity_poly.pdbx_seq_one_letter_code
_entity_poly.pdbx_strand_id
1 'polypeptide(L)'
;MTKRGRTIASAAASSAVVTSPINSLDDGCLMHIFSFLSPIPDRHNTALVCHRWRYLACHPRHWLRVERSVKSLDEPGVYVNLEAAIAASRPGDTILISAGGNHIASNIQIKKPLCLIGGGKHPDETILICERGSESAFEIHSTCKVANLTVRAELGCCLLHRKGRLTVEGCILQCEENPLDYLSFPIISTAPGCNTFPPPPSKTKVRGLIGSDGVTVSNTRIEGGAKAVSTNGNMVLQHVRAIYARASIFFWFEVGER
;
A
#
# COMPACT_ATOMS: atom_id res chain seq x y z
N MET A 1 6.05 37.64 76.33
CA MET A 1 6.29 36.40 75.56
C MET A 1 5.21 36.27 74.50
N THR A 2 5.49 36.68 73.25
CA THR A 2 4.54 36.56 72.13
C THR A 2 5.35 36.25 70.86
N LYS A 3 5.35 34.96 70.47
CA LYS A 3 6.05 34.44 69.28
C LYS A 3 5.31 34.89 68.01
N ARG A 4 6.00 35.65 67.14
CA ARG A 4 5.59 35.89 65.74
C ARG A 4 5.98 34.67 64.90
N GLY A 5 4.99 33.89 64.46
CA GLY A 5 5.17 32.86 63.45
C GLY A 5 5.21 33.48 62.06
N ARG A 6 6.33 33.32 61.34
CA ARG A 6 6.46 33.64 59.92
C ARG A 6 5.88 32.48 59.11
N THR A 7 4.77 32.72 58.43
CA THR A 7 4.23 31.80 57.41
C THR A 7 4.99 32.03 56.12
N ILE A 8 5.85 31.07 55.74
CA ILE A 8 6.52 31.05 54.43
C ILE A 8 5.55 30.37 53.46
N ALA A 9 4.93 31.15 52.58
CA ALA A 9 4.17 30.61 51.46
C ALA A 9 5.17 30.10 50.41
N SER A 10 5.29 28.78 50.28
CA SER A 10 6.03 28.14 49.19
C SER A 10 5.22 28.25 47.91
N ALA A 11 5.57 29.21 47.06
CA ALA A 11 5.11 29.26 45.68
C ALA A 11 5.74 28.09 44.92
N ALA A 12 5.00 26.98 44.80
CA ALA A 12 5.31 25.93 43.85
C ALA A 12 5.04 26.49 42.45
N ALA A 13 6.07 27.05 41.82
CA ALA A 13 6.06 27.32 40.39
C ALA A 13 6.10 25.98 39.66
N SER A 14 4.91 25.41 39.42
CA SER A 14 4.73 24.32 38.49
C SER A 14 5.22 24.80 37.13
N SER A 15 6.33 24.22 36.65
CA SER A 15 6.74 24.35 35.25
C SER A 15 5.62 23.78 34.38
N ALA A 16 4.70 24.64 33.97
CA ALA A 16 3.72 24.31 32.95
C ALA A 16 4.50 24.04 31.68
N VAL A 17 4.69 22.76 31.38
CA VAL A 17 5.04 22.31 30.04
C VAL A 17 4.01 22.97 29.13
N VAL A 18 4.45 23.87 28.26
CA VAL A 18 3.60 24.49 27.26
C VAL A 18 3.24 23.38 26.27
N THR A 19 2.25 22.58 26.64
CA THR A 19 1.62 21.64 25.73
C THR A 19 0.94 22.52 24.70
N SER A 20 1.46 22.49 23.46
CA SER A 20 0.82 23.16 22.34
C SER A 20 -0.67 22.80 22.36
N PRO A 21 -1.60 23.78 22.26
CA PRO A 21 -3.03 23.57 22.49
C PRO A 21 -3.67 22.55 21.53
N ILE A 22 -2.97 22.21 20.45
CA ILE A 22 -3.36 21.15 19.53
C ILE A 22 -3.20 19.74 20.11
N ASN A 23 -2.30 19.54 21.07
CA ASN A 23 -2.09 18.26 21.75
C ASN A 23 -3.14 18.00 22.85
N SER A 24 -3.87 19.03 23.28
CA SER A 24 -5.01 18.89 24.20
C SER A 24 -6.32 18.55 23.50
N LEU A 25 -6.38 18.56 22.16
CA LEU A 25 -7.54 18.08 21.41
C LEU A 25 -7.72 16.57 21.64
N ASP A 26 -8.96 16.12 21.64
CA ASP A 26 -9.30 14.70 21.67
C ASP A 26 -9.00 14.03 20.31
N ASP A 27 -8.92 12.70 20.34
CA ASP A 27 -8.60 11.90 19.14
C ASP A 27 -9.69 12.03 18.06
N GLY A 28 -10.95 12.25 18.43
CA GLY A 28 -12.06 12.41 17.49
C GLY A 28 -11.95 13.71 16.69
N CYS A 29 -11.66 14.82 17.36
CA CYS A 29 -11.41 16.10 16.69
C CYS A 29 -10.17 16.06 15.78
N LEU A 30 -9.06 15.47 16.24
CA LEU A 30 -7.85 15.33 15.41
C LEU A 30 -8.10 14.48 14.17
N MET A 31 -8.81 13.36 14.32
CA MET A 31 -9.27 12.53 13.20
C MET A 31 -10.12 13.31 12.20
N HIS A 32 -11.07 14.12 12.69
CA HIS A 32 -11.90 14.93 11.81
C HIS A 32 -11.09 15.98 11.04
N ILE A 33 -10.08 16.59 11.66
CA ILE A 33 -9.15 17.50 10.96
C ILE A 33 -8.36 16.74 9.88
N PHE A 34 -7.86 15.55 10.19
CA PHE A 34 -7.04 14.76 9.27
C PHE A 34 -7.81 14.22 8.06
N SER A 35 -9.15 14.12 8.15
CA SER A 35 -9.98 13.71 7.02
C SER A 35 -9.97 14.73 5.88
N PHE A 36 -9.80 16.03 6.19
CA PHE A 36 -9.72 17.11 5.19
C PHE A 36 -8.34 17.20 4.51
N LEU A 37 -7.31 16.60 5.11
CA LEU A 37 -5.96 16.63 4.57
C LEU A 37 -5.78 15.64 3.40
N SER A 38 -4.96 16.02 2.42
CA SER A 38 -4.52 15.11 1.38
C SER A 38 -3.64 14.00 1.96
N PRO A 39 -3.72 12.74 1.49
CA PRO A 39 -2.90 11.64 2.01
C PRO A 39 -1.41 11.96 1.90
N ILE A 40 -1.01 12.54 0.78
CA ILE A 40 0.32 13.09 0.53
C ILE A 40 0.15 14.51 -0.06
N PRO A 41 0.91 15.52 0.43
CA PRO A 41 1.93 15.40 1.49
C PRO A 41 1.39 15.63 2.91
N ASP A 42 0.19 16.20 3.06
CA ASP A 42 -0.23 16.82 4.32
C ASP A 42 -0.43 15.80 5.45
N ARG A 43 -1.21 14.74 5.20
CA ARG A 43 -1.47 13.69 6.17
C ARG A 43 -0.23 12.86 6.48
N HIS A 44 0.64 12.66 5.48
CA HIS A 44 1.96 12.07 5.68
C HIS A 44 2.82 12.90 6.63
N ASN A 45 2.89 14.22 6.43
CA ASN A 45 3.65 15.13 7.30
C ASN A 45 3.09 15.12 8.73
N THR A 46 1.76 15.12 8.89
CA THR A 46 1.07 14.96 10.17
C THR A 46 1.49 13.66 10.88
N ALA A 47 1.63 12.55 10.15
CA ALA A 47 2.07 11.28 10.70
C ALA A 47 3.53 11.27 11.19
N LEU A 48 4.35 12.23 10.78
CA LEU A 48 5.76 12.35 11.23
C LEU A 48 5.91 13.10 12.56
N VAL A 49 4.87 13.80 13.03
CA VAL A 49 4.95 14.67 14.21
C VAL A 49 5.18 13.86 15.50
N CYS A 50 4.32 12.86 15.77
CA CYS A 50 4.44 11.99 16.93
C CYS A 50 3.68 10.66 16.72
N HIS A 51 3.90 9.70 17.62
CA HIS A 51 3.25 8.38 17.52
C HIS A 51 1.71 8.45 17.55
N ARG A 52 1.14 9.33 18.39
CA ARG A 52 -0.32 9.53 18.48
C ARG A 52 -0.88 10.03 17.14
N TRP A 53 -0.26 11.04 16.56
CA TRP A 53 -0.69 11.61 15.29
C TRP A 53 -0.52 10.62 14.14
N ARG A 54 0.55 9.83 14.14
CA ARG A 54 0.74 8.73 13.19
C ARG A 54 -0.41 7.73 13.24
N TYR A 55 -0.81 7.32 14.44
CA TYR A 55 -1.91 6.37 14.61
C TYR A 55 -3.23 6.89 14.03
N LEU A 56 -3.57 8.15 14.33
CA LEU A 56 -4.80 8.79 13.86
C LEU A 56 -4.76 9.08 12.35
N ALA A 57 -3.66 9.66 11.85
CA ALA A 57 -3.53 10.01 10.44
C ALA A 57 -3.54 8.76 9.52
N CYS A 58 -3.12 7.60 10.02
CA CYS A 58 -3.18 6.33 9.30
C CYS A 58 -4.42 5.48 9.61
N HIS A 59 -5.39 6.00 10.36
CA HIS A 59 -6.52 5.21 10.84
C HIS A 59 -7.41 4.73 9.67
N PRO A 60 -7.94 3.49 9.72
CA PRO A 60 -8.76 2.91 8.66
C PRO A 60 -10.03 3.68 8.25
N ARG A 61 -10.48 4.65 9.05
CA ARG A 61 -11.66 5.49 8.73
C ARG A 61 -11.38 6.46 7.58
N HIS A 62 -10.11 6.68 7.27
CA HIS A 62 -9.68 7.52 6.15
C HIS A 62 -9.44 6.74 4.86
N TRP A 63 -9.59 5.41 4.88
CA TRP A 63 -9.40 4.57 3.70
C TRP A 63 -10.66 4.51 2.87
N LEU A 64 -10.48 4.41 1.56
CA LEU A 64 -11.58 4.15 0.64
C LEU A 64 -11.93 2.67 0.74
N ARG A 65 -13.20 2.31 0.63
CA ARG A 65 -13.66 0.93 0.79
C ARG A 65 -14.34 0.49 -0.48
N VAL A 66 -14.00 -0.69 -0.97
CA VAL A 66 -14.69 -1.34 -2.08
C VAL A 66 -15.58 -2.41 -1.49
N GLU A 67 -16.89 -2.19 -1.53
CA GLU A 67 -17.89 -3.12 -1.00
C GLU A 67 -18.89 -3.49 -2.09
N ARG A 68 -19.24 -4.77 -2.18
CA ARG A 68 -20.27 -5.23 -3.12
C ARG A 68 -21.69 -5.00 -2.64
N SER A 69 -21.89 -4.89 -1.33
CA SER A 69 -23.23 -4.81 -0.77
C SER A 69 -23.79 -3.41 -0.99
N VAL A 70 -25.01 -3.35 -1.53
CA VAL A 70 -25.73 -2.09 -1.75
C VAL A 70 -26.04 -1.37 -0.42
N LYS A 71 -26.02 -2.09 0.72
CA LYS A 71 -26.42 -1.57 2.03
C LYS A 71 -25.49 -0.50 2.61
N SER A 72 -24.27 -0.37 2.12
CA SER A 72 -23.22 0.53 2.64
C SER A 72 -22.84 1.65 1.67
N LEU A 73 -23.51 1.77 0.51
CA LEU A 73 -23.16 2.74 -0.53
C LEU A 73 -23.47 4.20 -0.16
N ASP A 74 -24.29 4.42 0.88
CA ASP A 74 -24.61 5.76 1.35
C ASP A 74 -23.48 6.39 2.18
N GLU A 75 -22.49 5.60 2.60
CA GLU A 75 -21.33 6.10 3.34
C GLU A 75 -20.28 6.73 2.40
N PRO A 76 -19.79 7.95 2.73
CA PRO A 76 -18.77 8.59 1.91
C PRO A 76 -17.47 7.79 1.92
N GLY A 77 -16.94 7.53 0.72
CA GLY A 77 -15.71 6.75 0.55
C GLY A 77 -15.92 5.25 0.35
N VAL A 78 -17.17 4.79 0.23
CA VAL A 78 -17.52 3.41 -0.18
C VAL A 78 -17.84 3.37 -1.68
N TYR A 79 -17.30 2.39 -2.39
CA TYR A 79 -17.45 2.22 -3.84
C TYR A 79 -17.86 0.79 -4.19
N VAL A 80 -18.65 0.65 -5.26
CA VAL A 80 -19.15 -0.64 -5.76
C VAL A 80 -18.05 -1.47 -6.42
N ASN A 81 -17.17 -0.81 -7.18
CA ASN A 81 -16.10 -1.44 -7.94
C ASN A 81 -14.75 -0.77 -7.66
N LEU A 82 -13.69 -1.54 -7.95
CA LEU A 82 -12.32 -1.10 -7.73
C LEU A 82 -11.94 0.08 -8.64
N GLU A 83 -12.50 0.13 -9.85
CA GLU A 83 -12.26 1.22 -10.81
C GLU A 83 -12.78 2.56 -10.29
N ALA A 84 -13.98 2.64 -9.72
CA ALA A 84 -14.50 3.87 -9.16
C ALA A 84 -13.69 4.34 -7.94
N ALA A 85 -13.27 3.41 -7.08
CA ALA A 85 -12.40 3.73 -5.95
C ALA A 85 -11.05 4.27 -6.42
N ILE A 86 -10.45 3.65 -7.45
CA ILE A 86 -9.20 4.13 -8.04
C ILE A 86 -9.42 5.47 -8.73
N ALA A 87 -10.52 5.71 -9.42
CA ALA A 87 -10.80 7.00 -10.03
C ALA A 87 -10.89 8.12 -8.97
N ALA A 88 -11.65 7.88 -7.89
CA ALA A 88 -11.89 8.86 -6.84
C ALA A 88 -10.70 9.08 -5.87
N SER A 89 -9.77 8.12 -5.78
CA SER A 89 -8.64 8.20 -4.86
C SER A 89 -7.68 9.36 -5.16
N ARG A 90 -6.91 9.77 -4.16
CA ARG A 90 -5.85 10.76 -4.25
C ARG A 90 -4.49 10.06 -4.14
N PRO A 91 -3.39 10.67 -4.62
CA PRO A 91 -2.05 10.15 -4.42
C PRO A 91 -1.77 9.87 -2.92
N GLY A 92 -1.41 8.63 -2.61
CA GLY A 92 -1.13 8.14 -1.26
C GLY A 92 -2.33 7.53 -0.53
N ASP A 93 -3.51 7.45 -1.15
CA ASP A 93 -4.67 6.81 -0.55
C ASP A 93 -4.50 5.30 -0.41
N THR A 94 -5.18 4.77 0.60
CA THR A 94 -5.35 3.34 0.83
C THR A 94 -6.78 2.93 0.46
N ILE A 95 -6.90 1.89 -0.35
CA ILE A 95 -8.16 1.27 -0.76
C ILE A 95 -8.25 -0.10 -0.10
N LEU A 96 -9.26 -0.27 0.76
CA LEU A 96 -9.60 -1.51 1.43
C LEU A 96 -10.66 -2.26 0.63
N ILE A 97 -10.36 -3.48 0.20
CA ILE A 97 -11.26 -4.31 -0.61
C ILE A 97 -12.00 -5.26 0.32
N SER A 98 -13.33 -5.26 0.31
CA SER A 98 -14.13 -6.08 1.21
C SER A 98 -13.87 -7.58 1.04
N ALA A 99 -13.79 -8.29 2.17
CA ALA A 99 -13.72 -9.74 2.21
C ALA A 99 -15.04 -10.39 1.77
N GLY A 100 -14.98 -11.68 1.42
CA GLY A 100 -16.16 -12.52 1.20
C GLY A 100 -16.69 -12.54 -0.23
N GLY A 101 -15.89 -12.23 -1.25
CA GLY A 101 -16.31 -12.42 -2.64
C GLY A 101 -15.24 -12.13 -3.70
N ASN A 102 -15.53 -12.55 -4.93
CA ASN A 102 -14.68 -12.40 -6.14
C ASN A 102 -14.85 -11.07 -6.91
N HIS A 103 -13.94 -10.11 -6.77
CA HIS A 103 -14.08 -8.80 -7.42
C HIS A 103 -13.46 -8.86 -8.81
N ILE A 104 -14.12 -8.27 -9.79
CA ILE A 104 -13.60 -8.24 -11.16
C ILE A 104 -12.47 -7.20 -11.22
N ALA A 105 -11.32 -7.61 -11.75
CA ALA A 105 -10.16 -6.77 -11.95
C ALA A 105 -9.51 -7.11 -13.29
N SER A 106 -9.95 -6.42 -14.34
CA SER A 106 -9.44 -6.60 -15.70
C SER A 106 -8.88 -5.28 -16.22
N ASN A 107 -7.57 -5.23 -16.50
CA ASN A 107 -6.84 -4.05 -16.98
C ASN A 107 -6.96 -2.80 -16.09
N ILE A 108 -6.82 -2.98 -14.77
CA ILE A 108 -6.89 -1.86 -13.83
C ILE A 108 -5.58 -1.07 -13.86
N GLN A 109 -5.66 0.19 -14.30
CA GLN A 109 -4.50 1.08 -14.43
C GLN A 109 -4.25 1.94 -13.18
N ILE A 110 -3.11 1.73 -12.52
CA ILE A 110 -2.69 2.48 -11.34
C ILE A 110 -1.67 3.56 -11.73
N LYS A 111 -2.19 4.77 -12.01
CA LYS A 111 -1.41 5.93 -12.49
C LYS A 111 -0.95 6.88 -11.37
N LYS A 112 -1.44 6.69 -10.15
CA LYS A 112 -1.09 7.48 -8.97
C LYS A 112 -0.70 6.55 -7.83
N PRO A 113 0.15 7.00 -6.89
CA PRO A 113 0.63 6.12 -5.85
C PRO A 113 -0.51 5.70 -4.93
N LEU A 114 -0.72 4.39 -4.75
CA LEU A 114 -1.86 3.83 -4.00
C LEU A 114 -1.46 2.59 -3.20
N CYS A 115 -2.19 2.34 -2.12
CA CYS A 115 -2.08 1.13 -1.32
C CYS A 115 -3.39 0.33 -1.42
N LEU A 116 -3.35 -0.87 -2.01
CA LEU A 116 -4.47 -1.79 -2.10
C LEU A 116 -4.32 -2.87 -1.02
N ILE A 117 -5.34 -3.02 -0.17
CA ILE A 117 -5.32 -3.99 0.93
C ILE A 117 -6.61 -4.81 0.89
N GLY A 118 -6.49 -6.14 0.93
CA GLY A 118 -7.66 -7.00 1.15
C GLY A 118 -8.11 -6.95 2.61
N GLY A 119 -9.42 -6.82 2.82
CA GLY A 119 -10.04 -6.71 4.13
C GLY A 119 -10.27 -8.03 4.86
N GLY A 120 -9.91 -9.16 4.23
CA GLY A 120 -9.98 -10.48 4.85
C GLY A 120 -8.97 -10.69 5.97
N LYS A 121 -9.24 -11.64 6.86
CA LYS A 121 -8.21 -12.11 7.82
C LYS A 121 -7.11 -12.88 7.11
N HIS A 122 -7.48 -13.55 6.02
CA HIS A 122 -6.59 -14.29 5.14
C HIS A 122 -6.72 -13.76 3.70
N PRO A 123 -5.66 -13.82 2.88
CA PRO A 123 -5.70 -13.33 1.50
C PRO A 123 -6.75 -14.07 0.65
N ASP A 124 -7.05 -15.34 0.98
CA ASP A 124 -8.07 -16.16 0.33
C ASP A 124 -9.51 -15.62 0.45
N GLU A 125 -9.77 -14.73 1.41
CA GLU A 125 -11.10 -14.15 1.60
C GLU A 125 -11.36 -12.96 0.68
N THR A 126 -10.31 -12.37 0.09
CA THR A 126 -10.41 -11.25 -0.86
C THR A 126 -9.81 -11.65 -2.19
N ILE A 127 -10.64 -12.12 -3.11
CA ILE A 127 -10.21 -12.62 -4.42
C ILE A 127 -10.51 -11.59 -5.49
N LEU A 128 -9.52 -11.26 -6.30
CA LEU A 128 -9.63 -10.47 -7.51
C LEU A 128 -9.51 -11.40 -8.72
N ILE A 129 -10.52 -11.41 -9.58
CA ILE A 129 -10.56 -12.26 -10.78
C ILE A 129 -10.38 -11.38 -12.00
N CYS A 130 -9.35 -11.68 -12.78
CA CYS A 130 -9.19 -11.21 -14.14
C CYS A 130 -9.76 -12.26 -15.08
N GLU A 131 -10.93 -11.98 -15.66
CA GLU A 131 -11.62 -12.88 -16.58
C GLU A 131 -10.82 -13.05 -17.91
N ARG A 132 -11.22 -14.06 -18.71
CA ARG A 132 -10.55 -14.46 -19.96
C ARG A 132 -10.25 -13.28 -20.87
N GLY A 133 -8.95 -13.02 -21.05
CA GLY A 133 -8.41 -12.04 -21.98
C GLY A 133 -6.89 -12.02 -21.90
N SER A 134 -6.24 -11.38 -22.88
CA SER A 134 -4.80 -11.10 -22.84
C SER A 134 -4.42 -9.97 -21.87
N GLU A 135 -5.41 -9.39 -21.20
CA GLU A 135 -5.24 -8.26 -20.30
C GLU A 135 -4.63 -8.69 -18.97
N SER A 136 -3.81 -7.83 -18.40
CA SER A 136 -3.31 -8.00 -17.02
C SER A 136 -4.36 -7.59 -16.00
N ALA A 137 -4.39 -8.22 -14.82
CA ALA A 137 -5.33 -7.78 -13.77
C ALA A 137 -5.02 -6.34 -13.31
N PHE A 138 -3.74 -6.04 -13.08
CA PHE A 138 -3.26 -4.69 -12.78
C PHE A 138 -2.13 -4.26 -13.69
N GLU A 139 -2.22 -3.02 -14.17
CA GLU A 139 -1.16 -2.32 -14.88
C GLU A 139 -0.67 -1.12 -14.04
N ILE A 140 0.58 -1.22 -13.57
CA ILE A 140 1.14 -0.31 -12.56
C ILE A 140 2.09 0.67 -13.24
N HIS A 141 1.67 1.94 -13.26
CA HIS A 141 2.42 3.07 -13.83
C HIS A 141 3.00 4.01 -12.76
N SER A 142 2.82 3.66 -11.47
CA SER A 142 3.25 4.46 -10.33
C SER A 142 3.47 3.57 -9.10
N THR A 143 4.07 4.12 -8.04
CA THR A 143 4.37 3.35 -6.82
C THR A 143 3.11 2.78 -6.17
N CYS A 144 2.99 1.47 -6.12
CA CYS A 144 1.81 0.79 -5.60
C CYS A 144 2.20 -0.28 -4.58
N LYS A 145 1.46 -0.35 -3.48
CA LYS A 145 1.50 -1.48 -2.55
C LYS A 145 0.24 -2.31 -2.72
N VAL A 146 0.39 -3.62 -2.84
CA VAL A 146 -0.69 -4.60 -2.88
C VAL A 146 -0.47 -5.58 -1.74
N ALA A 147 -1.46 -5.71 -0.85
CA ALA A 147 -1.33 -6.54 0.33
C ALA A 147 -2.58 -7.35 0.66
N ASN A 148 -2.37 -8.53 1.26
CA ASN A 148 -3.41 -9.37 1.86
C ASN A 148 -4.61 -9.67 0.93
N LEU A 149 -4.33 -9.98 -0.34
CA LEU A 149 -5.36 -10.32 -1.31
C LEU A 149 -4.88 -11.39 -2.28
N THR A 150 -5.84 -12.08 -2.90
CA THR A 150 -5.59 -13.08 -3.94
C THR A 150 -5.89 -12.47 -5.29
N VAL A 151 -4.98 -12.59 -6.26
CA VAL A 151 -5.20 -12.21 -7.67
C VAL A 151 -5.19 -13.47 -8.51
N ARG A 152 -6.26 -13.71 -9.26
CA ARG A 152 -6.43 -14.82 -10.19
C ARG A 152 -6.45 -14.30 -11.62
N ALA A 153 -5.64 -14.87 -12.48
CA ALA A 153 -5.61 -14.57 -13.91
C ALA A 153 -5.65 -15.86 -14.75
N GLU A 154 -6.52 -15.92 -15.75
CA GLU A 154 -6.69 -17.11 -16.60
C GLU A 154 -5.70 -17.17 -17.78
N LEU A 155 -5.45 -16.04 -18.44
CA LEU A 155 -4.61 -15.94 -19.66
C LEU A 155 -3.55 -14.83 -19.57
N GLY A 156 -3.80 -13.81 -18.75
CA GLY A 156 -2.90 -12.69 -18.52
C GLY A 156 -1.97 -12.86 -17.31
N CYS A 157 -1.23 -11.81 -17.00
CA CYS A 157 -0.45 -11.72 -15.76
C CYS A 157 -1.27 -11.10 -14.62
N CYS A 158 -0.97 -11.48 -13.39
CA CYS A 158 -1.62 -10.87 -12.22
C CYS A 158 -1.17 -9.41 -12.05
N LEU A 159 0.13 -9.14 -12.20
CA LEU A 159 0.71 -7.82 -11.96
C LEU A 159 1.66 -7.44 -13.10
N LEU A 160 1.30 -6.42 -13.87
CA LEU A 160 2.15 -5.80 -14.88
C LEU A 160 2.75 -4.50 -14.34
N HIS A 161 4.04 -4.53 -14.01
CA HIS A 161 4.78 -3.37 -13.55
C HIS A 161 5.46 -2.65 -14.73
N ARG A 162 5.15 -1.36 -14.90
CA ARG A 162 5.73 -0.52 -15.98
C ARG A 162 6.54 0.65 -15.45
N LYS A 163 6.22 1.17 -14.26
CA LYS A 163 6.95 2.29 -13.63
C LYS A 163 6.66 2.37 -12.14
N GLY A 164 7.63 2.89 -11.38
CA GLY A 164 7.55 3.14 -9.95
C GLY A 164 8.03 1.94 -9.13
N ARG A 165 7.56 1.89 -7.89
CA ARG A 165 7.86 0.77 -6.99
C ARG A 165 6.61 -0.05 -6.70
N LEU A 166 6.63 -1.33 -7.07
CA LEU A 166 5.58 -2.28 -6.73
C LEU A 166 5.98 -3.06 -5.47
N THR A 167 5.19 -2.98 -4.41
CA THR A 167 5.34 -3.82 -3.20
C THR A 167 4.21 -4.82 -3.12
N VAL A 168 4.52 -6.11 -3.11
CA VAL A 168 3.55 -7.20 -2.96
C VAL A 168 3.80 -7.88 -1.62
N GLU A 169 2.82 -7.88 -0.73
CA GLU A 169 2.99 -8.38 0.64
C GLU A 169 1.82 -9.28 1.08
N GLY A 170 2.11 -10.52 1.45
CA GLY A 170 1.07 -11.40 2.01
C GLY A 170 -0.03 -11.74 1.01
N CYS A 171 0.29 -11.74 -0.29
CA CYS A 171 -0.68 -12.00 -1.36
C CYS A 171 -0.61 -13.44 -1.85
N ILE A 172 -1.63 -13.85 -2.59
CA ILE A 172 -1.62 -15.09 -3.37
C ILE A 172 -1.81 -14.72 -4.84
N LEU A 173 -0.85 -15.07 -5.68
CA LEU A 173 -0.93 -14.84 -7.13
C LEU A 173 -1.15 -16.20 -7.79
N GLN A 174 -2.27 -16.36 -8.47
CA GLN A 174 -2.72 -17.61 -9.09
C GLN A 174 -2.92 -17.37 -10.59
N CYS A 175 -2.08 -18.00 -11.41
CA CYS A 175 -2.34 -18.17 -12.83
C CYS A 175 -3.06 -19.50 -13.02
N GLU A 176 -4.27 -19.51 -13.58
CA GLU A 176 -5.00 -20.76 -13.82
C GLU A 176 -4.34 -21.61 -14.90
N GLU A 177 -4.52 -22.93 -14.80
CA GLU A 177 -3.96 -23.89 -15.76
C GLU A 177 -4.63 -23.74 -17.14
N ASN A 178 -3.81 -23.44 -18.13
CA ASN A 178 -4.19 -23.19 -19.51
C ASN A 178 -3.19 -23.90 -20.44
N PRO A 179 -3.58 -24.41 -21.62
CA PRO A 179 -2.63 -24.92 -22.61
C PRO A 179 -1.50 -23.94 -23.00
N LEU A 180 -1.65 -22.63 -22.69
CA LEU A 180 -0.65 -21.59 -22.89
C LEU A 180 0.13 -21.21 -21.61
N ASP A 181 0.16 -22.07 -20.58
CA ASP A 181 0.82 -21.80 -19.29
C ASP A 181 2.31 -21.45 -19.39
N TYR A 182 2.98 -21.91 -20.44
CA TYR A 182 4.37 -21.56 -20.70
C TYR A 182 4.58 -20.06 -21.01
N LEU A 183 3.50 -19.33 -21.32
CA LEU A 183 3.48 -17.88 -21.57
C LEU A 183 2.95 -17.07 -20.39
N SER A 184 2.31 -17.72 -19.40
CA SER A 184 1.77 -17.01 -18.25
C SER A 184 2.84 -16.80 -17.18
N PHE A 185 2.98 -15.54 -16.77
CA PHE A 185 3.89 -15.11 -15.71
C PHE A 185 3.06 -14.31 -14.70
N PRO A 186 3.00 -14.69 -13.42
CA PRO A 186 2.21 -13.97 -12.41
C PRO A 186 2.61 -12.51 -12.28
N ILE A 187 3.91 -12.22 -12.31
CA ILE A 187 4.46 -10.86 -12.28
C ILE A 187 5.31 -10.61 -13.52
N ILE A 188 5.02 -9.52 -14.23
CA ILE A 188 5.82 -9.06 -15.36
C ILE A 188 6.30 -7.64 -15.07
N SER A 189 7.60 -7.41 -15.11
CA SER A 189 8.17 -6.07 -15.01
C SER A 189 8.75 -5.64 -16.36
N THR A 190 8.14 -4.62 -16.96
CA THR A 190 8.57 -3.98 -18.22
C THR A 190 9.15 -2.58 -18.02
N ALA A 191 9.34 -2.17 -16.76
CA ALA A 191 9.92 -0.87 -16.45
C ALA A 191 11.28 -0.71 -17.16
N PRO A 192 11.45 0.37 -17.96
CA PRO A 192 12.76 0.65 -18.53
C PRO A 192 13.67 0.95 -17.35
N GLY A 193 14.67 0.10 -17.10
CA GLY A 193 15.71 0.44 -16.13
C GLY A 193 16.19 1.87 -16.38
N CYS A 194 16.36 2.65 -15.32
CA CYS A 194 16.66 4.07 -15.26
C CYS A 194 17.85 4.44 -16.15
N ASN A 195 17.59 4.61 -17.45
CA ASN A 195 18.59 5.01 -18.45
C ASN A 195 18.33 6.45 -18.94
N THR A 196 17.51 7.23 -18.23
CA THR A 196 17.24 8.62 -18.60
C THR A 196 18.01 9.58 -17.69
N PHE A 197 19.16 10.03 -18.20
CA PHE A 197 19.94 11.20 -17.77
C PHE A 197 20.47 11.25 -16.32
N PRO A 198 21.77 11.54 -16.09
CA PRO A 198 22.25 11.85 -14.75
C PRO A 198 21.48 13.07 -14.23
N PRO A 199 20.89 13.01 -13.02
CA PRO A 199 20.27 14.19 -12.42
C PRO A 199 21.34 15.29 -12.25
N PRO A 200 20.98 16.57 -12.43
CA PRO A 200 21.90 17.67 -12.13
C PRO A 200 22.39 17.55 -10.69
N PRO A 201 23.64 17.96 -10.38
CA PRO A 201 24.26 17.74 -9.08
C PRO A 201 23.62 18.61 -8.00
N SER A 202 22.49 18.19 -7.45
CA SER A 202 21.98 18.73 -6.20
C SER A 202 22.76 18.09 -5.06
N LYS A 203 23.55 18.92 -4.36
CA LYS A 203 24.33 18.58 -3.17
C LYS A 203 23.42 18.34 -1.98
N THR A 204 22.57 17.32 -2.04
CA THR A 204 21.84 16.79 -0.89
C THR A 204 21.52 15.35 -1.20
N LYS A 205 22.47 14.45 -0.91
CA LYS A 205 22.17 13.03 -0.70
C LYS A 205 21.30 12.92 0.55
N VAL A 206 20.01 13.19 0.41
CA VAL A 206 19.01 12.70 1.35
C VAL A 206 18.97 11.20 1.14
N ARG A 207 19.49 10.47 2.11
CA ARG A 207 19.50 9.01 2.17
C ARG A 207 18.04 8.56 2.34
N GLY A 208 17.29 8.48 1.25
CA GLY A 208 15.90 8.03 1.24
C GLY A 208 15.13 8.44 -0.02
N LEU A 209 14.69 7.45 -0.79
CA LEU A 209 13.42 7.45 -1.54
C LEU A 209 13.23 8.32 -2.79
N ILE A 210 14.28 8.66 -3.55
CA ILE A 210 14.11 8.92 -5.00
C ILE A 210 14.53 7.65 -5.72
N GLY A 211 13.75 6.59 -5.47
CA GLY A 211 14.12 5.20 -5.73
C GLY A 211 13.76 4.77 -7.14
N SER A 212 14.73 4.18 -7.83
CA SER A 212 14.60 3.47 -9.10
C SER A 212 13.36 2.57 -9.15
N ASP A 213 12.91 2.32 -10.38
CA ASP A 213 11.84 1.37 -10.66
C ASP A 213 12.20 -0.02 -10.10
N GLY A 214 11.23 -0.71 -9.50
CA GLY A 214 11.50 -2.01 -8.91
C GLY A 214 10.29 -2.70 -8.29
N VAL A 215 10.40 -4.01 -8.10
CA VAL A 215 9.36 -4.86 -7.51
C VAL A 215 9.92 -5.54 -6.27
N THR A 216 9.23 -5.42 -5.14
CA THR A 216 9.58 -6.11 -3.90
C THR A 216 8.44 -7.04 -3.52
N VAL A 217 8.74 -8.32 -3.37
CA VAL A 217 7.76 -9.35 -3.01
C VAL A 217 8.14 -9.94 -1.67
N SER A 218 7.14 -10.07 -0.79
CA SER A 218 7.35 -10.57 0.56
C SER A 218 6.15 -11.38 1.04
N ASN A 219 6.41 -12.55 1.63
CA ASN A 219 5.37 -13.42 2.18
C ASN A 219 4.26 -13.75 1.16
N THR A 220 4.62 -13.89 -0.12
CA THR A 220 3.63 -14.06 -1.20
C THR A 220 3.67 -15.50 -1.71
N ARG A 221 2.51 -16.12 -1.83
CA ARG A 221 2.34 -17.42 -2.48
C ARG A 221 2.14 -17.20 -3.97
N ILE A 222 2.86 -17.94 -4.80
CA ILE A 222 2.76 -17.83 -6.26
C ILE A 222 2.48 -19.23 -6.81
N GLU A 223 1.39 -19.37 -7.55
CA GLU A 223 0.90 -20.64 -8.08
C GLU A 223 0.57 -20.50 -9.57
N GLY A 224 0.90 -21.54 -10.33
CA GLY A 224 0.74 -21.54 -11.78
C GLY A 224 1.77 -20.67 -12.52
N GLY A 225 1.72 -20.77 -13.85
CA GLY A 225 2.63 -20.10 -14.78
C GLY A 225 4.02 -20.73 -14.89
N ALA A 226 4.73 -20.36 -15.96
CA ALA A 226 6.04 -20.93 -16.29
C ALA A 226 7.15 -20.52 -15.31
N LYS A 227 7.10 -19.25 -14.86
CA LYS A 227 8.03 -18.65 -13.89
C LYS A 227 7.28 -17.65 -13.02
N ALA A 228 7.72 -17.47 -11.78
CA ALA A 228 7.10 -16.52 -10.85
C ALA A 228 7.18 -15.06 -11.32
N VAL A 229 8.30 -14.68 -11.95
CA VAL A 229 8.53 -13.31 -12.43
C VAL A 229 9.21 -13.34 -13.78
N SER A 230 8.73 -12.51 -14.69
CA SER A 230 9.43 -12.14 -15.93
C SER A 230 9.88 -10.69 -15.85
N THR A 231 11.12 -10.41 -16.23
CA THR A 231 11.67 -9.05 -16.26
C THR A 231 12.14 -8.75 -17.67
N ASN A 232 11.89 -7.53 -18.13
CA ASN A 232 12.41 -7.01 -19.39
C ASN A 232 13.41 -5.88 -19.11
N GLY A 233 14.47 -5.79 -19.90
CA GLY A 233 15.53 -4.78 -19.75
C GLY A 233 16.59 -5.11 -18.69
N ASN A 234 17.03 -4.09 -17.95
CA ASN A 234 18.18 -4.15 -17.02
C ASN A 234 17.82 -4.60 -15.59
N MET A 235 16.54 -4.89 -15.33
CA MET A 235 16.10 -5.34 -14.01
C MET A 235 16.53 -6.79 -13.78
N VAL A 236 17.12 -7.04 -12.62
CA VAL A 236 17.61 -8.36 -12.21
C VAL A 236 16.92 -8.78 -10.93
N LEU A 237 16.62 -10.08 -10.83
CA LEU A 237 16.11 -10.70 -9.62
C LEU A 237 17.22 -10.81 -8.56
N GLN A 238 16.97 -10.29 -7.37
CA GLN A 238 17.90 -10.18 -6.25
C GLN A 238 17.23 -10.64 -4.94
N HIS A 239 18.05 -10.93 -3.92
CA HIS A 239 17.58 -11.25 -2.56
C HIS A 239 16.49 -12.34 -2.48
N VAL A 240 16.62 -13.40 -3.29
CA VAL A 240 15.61 -14.47 -3.38
C VAL A 240 15.68 -15.39 -2.15
N ARG A 241 14.53 -15.58 -1.51
CA ARG A 241 14.30 -16.54 -0.45
C ARG A 241 12.95 -17.20 -0.66
N ALA A 242 12.91 -18.53 -0.54
CA ALA A 242 11.68 -19.31 -0.51
C ALA A 242 11.57 -20.04 0.83
N ILE A 243 10.38 -20.05 1.41
CA ILE A 243 10.06 -20.84 2.61
C ILE A 243 9.00 -21.87 2.25
N TYR A 244 9.35 -23.14 2.47
CA TYR A 244 8.45 -24.26 2.28
C TYR A 244 7.62 -24.45 3.55
N ALA A 245 6.31 -24.20 3.46
CA ALA A 245 5.34 -24.62 4.46
C ALA A 245 4.76 -26.00 4.08
N ARG A 246 3.99 -26.61 4.98
CA ARG A 246 3.42 -27.96 4.77
C ARG A 246 2.57 -28.10 3.51
N ALA A 247 1.93 -27.03 3.03
CA ALA A 247 0.98 -27.07 1.91
C ALA A 247 1.27 -26.04 0.81
N SER A 248 2.28 -25.18 0.98
CA SER A 248 2.54 -24.07 0.06
C SER A 248 3.97 -23.53 0.19
N ILE A 249 4.43 -22.85 -0.85
CA ILE A 249 5.72 -22.16 -0.89
C ILE A 249 5.45 -20.66 -0.85
N PHE A 250 6.17 -19.97 0.04
CA PHE A 250 6.14 -18.52 0.14
C PHE A 250 7.43 -17.93 -0.38
N PHE A 251 7.33 -16.84 -1.13
CA PHE A 251 8.45 -16.18 -1.79
C PHE A 251 8.72 -14.79 -1.19
N TRP A 252 10.02 -14.50 -1.07
CA TRP A 252 10.58 -13.18 -0.83
C TRP A 252 11.63 -12.94 -1.88
N PHE A 253 11.55 -11.83 -2.60
CA PHE A 253 12.58 -11.43 -3.55
C PHE A 253 12.42 -9.95 -3.91
N GLU A 254 13.47 -9.41 -4.49
CA GLU A 254 13.48 -8.06 -5.02
C GLU A 254 13.85 -8.09 -6.50
N VAL A 255 13.30 -7.17 -7.26
CA VAL A 255 13.61 -6.93 -8.66
C VAL A 255 13.98 -5.47 -8.77
N GLY A 256 15.19 -5.20 -9.22
CA GLY A 256 15.69 -3.85 -9.38
C GLY A 256 16.87 -3.83 -10.34
N GLU A 257 17.38 -2.64 -10.60
CA GLU A 257 18.62 -2.48 -11.35
C GLU A 257 19.80 -3.12 -10.62
N ARG A 258 20.75 -3.61 -11.41
CA ARG A 258 21.95 -4.30 -10.95
C ARG A 258 22.99 -3.32 -10.41
#